data_AF-A0A6A7LL65-F1
#
_entry.id   AF-A0A6A7LL65-F1
#
_cell.length_a   1.000
_cell.length_b   1.000
_cell.length_c   1.000
_cell.angle_alpha   90.00
_cell.angle_beta   90.00
_cell.angle_gamma   90.00
#
_symmetry.space_group_name_H-M   'P 1'
#
loop_
_entity.id
_entity.type
_entity.pdbx_description
1 polymer ?
#
loop_
_entity_poly.entity_id
_entity_poly.type
_entity_poly.pdbx_seq_one_letter_code
_entity_poly.pdbx_strand_id
1 'polypeptide(L)' 'MEKSNMNMKWFFNNQEWLISNFLDEFVAIDNEQLIDHSKNSKELLDKLKKNKQYTNSLLIQFVHGKNIKLM' A
#
# COMPACT_ATOMS: atom_id res chain seq x y z
N MET A 1 -17.88 8.73 -2.36
CA MET A 1 -16.62 8.19 -2.92
C MET A 1 -16.38 6.83 -2.29
N GLU A 2 -16.10 5.81 -3.08
CA GLU A 2 -15.72 4.49 -2.55
C GLU A 2 -14.38 4.61 -1.83
N LYS A 3 -14.27 4.01 -0.63
CA LYS A 3 -13.05 4.07 0.20
C LYS A 3 -11.79 3.57 -0.53
N SER A 4 -11.93 2.63 -1.46
CA SER A 4 -10.82 2.18 -2.31
C SER A 4 -10.24 3.30 -3.17
N ASN A 5 -11.07 4.23 -3.69
CA ASN A 5 -10.58 5.38 -4.46
C ASN A 5 -9.82 6.37 -3.57
N MET A 6 -10.18 6.49 -2.29
CA MET A 6 -9.46 7.34 -1.33
C MET A 6 -8.07 6.76 -1.02
N ASN A 7 -7.98 5.46 -0.74
CA ASN A 7 -6.69 4.80 -0.50
C ASN A 7 -5.77 4.86 -1.72
N MET A 8 -6.31 4.71 -2.93
CA MET A 8 -5.57 4.83 -4.17
C MET A 8 -5.06 6.26 -4.40
N LYS A 9 -5.91 7.27 -4.15
CA LYS A 9 -5.50 8.69 -4.22
C LYS A 9 -4.40 9.00 -3.21
N TRP A 10 -4.52 8.49 -1.98
CA TRP A 10 -3.50 8.65 -0.95
C TRP A 10 -2.16 8.03 -1.38
N PHE A 11 -2.17 6.82 -1.94
CA PHE A 11 -0.96 6.17 -2.45
C PHE A 11 -0.23 7.04 -3.49
N PHE A 12 -0.95 7.55 -4.50
CA PHE A 12 -0.36 8.41 -5.52
C PHE A 12 0.14 9.75 -4.96
N ASN A 13 -0.62 10.36 -4.05
CA ASN A 13 -0.20 11.62 -3.41
C ASN A 13 1.06 11.47 -2.55
N ASN A 14 1.33 10.26 -2.04
CA ASN A 14 2.48 9.96 -1.18
C ASN A 14 3.56 9.15 -1.90
N GLN A 15 3.52 9.06 -3.23
CA GLN A 15 4.38 8.16 -4.01
C GLN A 15 5.88 8.42 -3.77
N GLU A 16 6.31 9.69 -3.71
CA GLU A 16 7.71 10.03 -3.44
C GLU A 16 8.16 9.59 -2.05
N TRP A 17 7.32 9.82 -1.03
CA TRP A 17 7.60 9.38 0.34
C TRP A 17 7.63 7.85 0.44
N LEU A 18 6.71 7.17 -0.24
CA LEU A 18 6.67 5.71 -0.28
C LEU A 18 7.92 5.14 -0.95
N ILE A 19 8.35 5.70 -2.08
CA ILE A 19 9.59 5.30 -2.77
C ILE A 19 10.80 5.54 -1.86
N SER A 20 10.87 6.66 -1.14
CA SER A 20 12.02 6.96 -0.28
C SER A 20 12.13 6.04 0.93
N ASN A 21 11.03 5.47 1.43
CA ASN A 21 11.01 4.71 2.69
C ASN A 21 10.76 3.21 2.49
N PHE A 22 10.09 2.81 1.41
CA PHE A 22 9.61 1.44 1.16
C PHE A 22 9.89 0.98 -0.26
N LEU A 23 11.01 1.40 -0.86
CA LEU A 23 11.42 0.96 -2.19
C LEU A 23 11.47 -0.56 -2.28
N ASP A 24 10.83 -1.10 -3.33
CA ASP A 24 10.71 -2.53 -3.60
C ASP A 24 10.04 -3.33 -2.47
N GLU A 25 9.12 -2.69 -1.75
CA GLU A 25 8.26 -3.32 -0.75
C GLU A 25 6.79 -3.27 -1.14
N PHE A 26 6.01 -4.20 -0.58
CA PHE A 26 4.57 -4.14 -0.56
C PHE A 26 4.12 -3.28 0.60
N VAL A 27 3.22 -2.34 0.34
CA VAL A 27 2.59 -1.48 1.35
C VAL A 27 1.11 -1.78 1.43
N ALA A 28 0.59 -1.77 2.66
CA ALA A 28 -0.82 -1.92 2.96
C ALA A 28 -1.38 -0.57 3.43
N ILE A 29 -2.44 -0.09 2.77
CA ILE A 29 -3.08 1.20 3.05
C ILE A 29 -4.55 0.97 3.37
N ASP A 30 -5.00 1.47 4.52
CA ASP A 30 -6.41 1.49 4.90
C ASP A 30 -6.78 2.86 5.48
N ASN A 31 -8.00 3.33 5.21
CA ASN A 31 -8.50 4.66 5.55
C ASN A 31 -7.45 5.79 5.40
N GLU A 32 -6.81 5.86 4.23
CA GLU A 32 -5.82 6.89 3.87
C GLU A 32 -4.59 6.91 4.79
N GLN A 33 -4.19 5.75 5.32
CA GLN A 33 -3.00 5.58 6.15
C GLN A 33 -2.24 4.30 5.80
N LEU A 34 -0.91 4.37 5.84
CA LEU A 34 -0.06 3.18 5.79
C LEU A 34 -0.23 2.40 7.10
N ILE A 35 -0.73 1.17 7.01
CA ILE A 35 -0.96 0.31 8.18
C ILE A 35 0.18 -0.70 8.39
N ASP A 36 0.81 -1.17 7.32
CA ASP A 36 1.92 -2.13 7.39
C ASP A 36 2.68 -2.17 6.04
N HIS A 37 3.88 -2.75 6.05
CA HIS A 37 4.70 -2.96 4.87
C HIS A 37 5.58 -4.21 5.01
N SER A 38 5.94 -4.82 3.87
CA SER A 38 6.96 -5.88 3.82
C SER A 38 7.49 -6.08 2.41
N LYS A 39 8.75 -6.48 2.31
CA LYS A 39 9.36 -6.99 1.06
C LYS A 39 8.67 -8.24 0.52
N ASN A 40 7.96 -8.98 1.36
CA ASN A 40 7.28 -10.22 0.99
C ASN A 40 5.76 -10.08 1.12
N SER A 41 5.05 -10.23 0.02
CA SER A 41 3.58 -10.13 0.00
C SER A 41 2.89 -11.17 0.86
N LYS A 42 3.42 -12.39 0.97
CA LYS A 42 2.87 -13.44 1.83
C LYS A 42 3.03 -13.08 3.31
N GLU A 43 4.19 -12.56 3.69
CA GLU A 43 4.43 -12.10 5.06
C GLU A 43 3.50 -10.94 5.42
N LEU A 44 3.34 -9.96 4.53
CA LEU A 44 2.40 -8.86 4.71
C LEU A 44 0.97 -9.38 4.92
N LEU A 45 0.50 -10.27 4.05
CA LEU A 45 -0.83 -10.88 4.17
C LEU A 45 -1.01 -11.67 5.47
N ASP A 46 0.02 -12.37 5.94
CA ASP A 46 -0.05 -13.13 7.18
C ASP A 46 -0.04 -12.23 8.43
N LYS A 47 0.75 -11.14 8.43
CA LYS A 47 0.71 -10.10 9.48
C LYS A 47 -0.67 -9.46 9.56
N LEU A 48 -1.16 -9.07 8.40
CA LEU A 48 -2.49 -8.54 8.25
C LEU A 48 -3.50 -9.53 8.89
N LYS A 49 -3.48 -10.82 8.52
CA LYS A 49 -4.52 -11.80 8.95
C LYS A 49 -4.58 -11.96 10.46
N LYS A 50 -3.42 -11.86 11.11
CA LYS A 50 -3.30 -11.93 12.57
C LYS A 50 -3.89 -10.71 13.25
N ASN A 51 -3.73 -9.52 12.66
CA ASN A 51 -4.14 -8.27 13.28
C ASN A 51 -5.64 -7.97 13.17
N LYS A 52 -6.41 -8.71 12.33
CA LYS A 52 -7.87 -8.49 12.10
C LYS A 52 -8.26 -7.02 11.83
N GLN A 53 -7.30 -6.19 11.41
CA GLN A 53 -7.43 -4.73 11.30
C GLN A 53 -7.55 -4.28 9.85
N TYR A 54 -8.53 -4.79 9.11
CA TYR A 54 -8.81 -4.18 7.81
C TYR A 54 -10.29 -4.15 7.54
N THR A 55 -10.68 -3.01 7.03
CA THR A 55 -12.01 -2.78 6.51
C THR A 55 -12.13 -3.41 5.12
N ASN A 56 -13.35 -3.45 4.55
CA ASN A 56 -13.61 -3.92 3.18
C ASN A 56 -12.87 -3.12 2.08
N SER A 57 -11.96 -2.22 2.43
CA SER A 57 -11.36 -1.24 1.52
C SER A 57 -9.83 -1.19 1.57
N LEU A 58 -9.19 -2.22 2.11
CA LEU A 58 -7.73 -2.36 2.13
C LEU A 58 -7.12 -2.31 0.72
N LEU A 59 -6.11 -1.45 0.53
CA LEU A 59 -5.27 -1.41 -0.68
C LEU A 59 -3.91 -2.04 -0.36
N ILE A 60 -3.46 -3.00 -1.17
CA ILE A 60 -2.10 -3.53 -1.12
C ILE A 60 -1.43 -3.22 -2.46
N GLN A 61 -0.31 -2.51 -2.41
CA GLN A 61 0.39 -2.07 -3.62
C GLN A 61 1.90 -2.26 -3.48
N PHE A 62 2.56 -2.62 -4.57
CA PHE A 62 4.02 -2.68 -4.63
C PHE A 62 4.59 -1.32 -4.97
N VAL A 63 5.54 -0.84 -4.16
CA VAL A 63 6.25 0.42 -4.36
C VAL A 63 7.46 0.15 -5.23
N HIS A 64 7.48 0.71 -6.43
CA HIS A 64 8.62 0.58 -7.34
C HIS A 64 9.20 1.94 -7.70
N GLY A 65 10.53 2.03 -7.73
CA GLY A 65 11.26 3.27 -7.99
C GLY A 65 11.23 3.74 -9.44
N LYS A 66 10.76 2.91 -10.38
CA LYS A 66 10.49 3.36 -11.74
C LYS A 66 9.02 3.75 -11.87
N ASN A 67 8.78 5.01 -12.23
CA ASN A 67 7.54 5.38 -12.91
C ASN A 67 7.46 4.52 -14.17
N ILE A 68 6.71 3.41 -14.10
CA ILE A 68 6.34 2.65 -15.29
C ILE A 68 5.34 3.55 -16.02
N LYS A 69 5.85 4.46 -16.84
CA LYS A 69 5.06 5.09 -17.89
C LYS A 69 4.70 3.95 -18.84
N LEU A 70 3.50 3.39 -18.69
CA LEU A 70 2.89 2.58 -19.74
C LEU A 70 2.72 3.51 -20.93
N MET A 71 3.65 3.44 -21.88
CA MET A 71 3.53 4.06 -23.20
C MET A 71 2.48 3.34 -24.02
#